data_AF-A0A2G6FID1-F1
#
_entry.id   AF-A0A2G6FID1-F1
#
_cell.length_a   1.000
_cell.length_b   1.000
_cell.length_c   1.000
_cell.angle_alpha   90.00
_cell.angle_beta   90.00
_cell.angle_gamma   90.00
#
_symmetry.space_group_name_H-M   'P 1'
#
loop_
_entity.id
_entity.type
_entity.pdbx_description
1 polymer ?
#
loop_
_entity_poly.entity_id
_entity_poly.type
_entity_poly.pdbx_seq_one_letter_code
_entity_poly.pdbx_strand_id
1 'polypeptide(L)'
;MLAAARHYADFNDFVLKQVRRERIAADLFLQPQIHYITDGNGELAINFLGRFERLARDFEIIAGKLGIRAELPVLNSTRHAHYAQCYTSVTRQIAADVYAADIDAFGYRFQ
;
A
#
# COMPACT_ATOMS: atom_id res chain seq x y z
N MET A 1 10.47 18.47 3.75
CA MET A 1 10.58 18.65 2.28
C MET A 1 11.43 17.49 1.77
N LEU A 2 10.79 16.47 1.18
CA LEU A 2 11.43 15.19 0.82
C LEU A 2 12.46 15.37 -0.31
N ALA A 3 13.73 15.36 0.04
CA ALA A 3 14.83 15.24 -0.89
C ALA A 3 15.11 13.75 -1.18
N ALA A 4 14.29 13.08 -2.00
CA ALA A 4 14.48 11.65 -2.27
C ALA A 4 14.57 11.27 -3.76
N ALA A 5 14.21 12.16 -4.69
CA ALA A 5 14.20 11.82 -6.12
C ALA A 5 15.60 11.73 -6.76
N ARG A 6 16.70 11.99 -6.04
CA ARG A 6 18.07 11.99 -6.58
C ARG A 6 18.96 10.81 -6.14
N HIS A 7 18.41 9.77 -5.50
CA HIS A 7 19.25 8.77 -4.81
C HIS A 7 19.17 7.31 -5.30
N TYR A 8 18.34 6.99 -6.29
CA TYR A 8 18.14 5.60 -6.74
C TYR A 8 18.18 5.49 -8.27
N ALA A 9 18.81 4.42 -8.77
CA ALA A 9 18.93 4.17 -10.21
C ALA A 9 17.61 3.71 -10.83
N ASP A 10 16.87 2.85 -10.13
CA ASP A 10 15.56 2.36 -10.52
C ASP A 10 14.75 1.91 -9.28
N PHE A 11 13.57 1.31 -9.52
CA PHE A 11 12.71 0.79 -8.47
C PHE A 11 13.38 -0.32 -7.64
N ASN A 12 14.15 -1.21 -8.25
CA ASN A 12 14.78 -2.32 -7.53
C ASN A 12 15.92 -1.81 -6.65
N ASP A 13 16.70 -0.83 -7.12
CA ASP A 13 17.72 -0.14 -6.34
C ASP A 13 17.12 0.58 -5.13
N PHE A 14 15.96 1.21 -5.31
CA PHE A 14 15.18 1.77 -4.20
C PHE A 14 14.80 0.70 -3.17
N VAL A 15 14.23 -0.43 -3.59
CA VAL A 15 13.83 -1.52 -2.67
C VAL A 15 15.04 -2.06 -1.91
N LEU A 16 16.16 -2.32 -2.61
CA LEU A 16 17.39 -2.87 -2.00
C LEU A 16 18.01 -1.97 -0.93
N LYS A 17 17.93 -0.65 -1.13
CA LYS A 17 18.59 0.35 -0.27
C LYS A 17 17.67 0.89 0.83
N GLN A 18 16.39 1.11 0.53
CA GLN A 18 15.47 1.83 1.42
C GLN A 18 14.44 0.93 2.11
N VAL A 19 13.97 -0.14 1.45
CA VAL A 19 12.89 -1.00 1.98
C VAL A 19 13.49 -2.11 2.84
N ARG A 20 14.02 -1.73 4.00
CA ARG A 20 14.53 -2.64 5.04
C ARG A 20 13.82 -2.36 6.36
N ARG A 21 13.56 -3.41 7.15
CA ARG A 21 12.78 -3.32 8.40
C ARG A 21 13.27 -2.19 9.33
N GLU A 22 14.57 -1.98 9.42
CA GLU A 22 15.17 -0.97 10.30
C GLU A 22 14.97 0.46 9.79
N ARG A 23 14.78 0.63 8.48
CA ARG A 23 14.65 1.95 7.82
C ARG A 23 13.20 2.37 7.63
N ILE A 24 12.31 1.41 7.37
CA ILE A 24 10.88 1.70 7.21
C ILE A 24 10.25 2.19 8.51
N ALA A 25 10.75 1.75 9.67
CA ALA A 25 10.27 2.15 10.99
C ALA A 25 10.38 3.67 11.25
N ALA A 26 11.29 4.36 10.56
CA ALA A 26 11.48 5.81 10.67
C ALA A 26 10.85 6.58 9.50
N ASP A 27 10.33 5.90 8.48
CA ASP A 27 9.78 6.50 7.27
C ASP A 27 8.26 6.38 7.26
N LEU A 28 7.58 7.51 7.51
CA LEU A 28 6.12 7.59 7.56
C LEU A 28 5.42 7.09 6.29
N PHE A 29 6.11 7.03 5.14
CA PHE A 29 5.52 6.60 3.88
C PHE A 29 5.75 5.11 3.57
N LEU A 30 6.64 4.44 4.31
CA LEU A 30 7.02 3.05 4.04
C LEU A 30 6.59 2.08 5.14
N GLN A 31 5.96 2.58 6.21
CA GLN A 31 5.34 1.74 7.23
C GLN A 31 4.29 0.81 6.62
N PRO A 32 4.17 -0.43 7.12
CA PRO A 32 3.03 -1.29 6.82
C PRO A 32 1.72 -0.57 7.14
N GLN A 33 0.73 -0.69 6.26
CA GLN A 33 -0.56 -0.01 6.41
C GLN A 33 -1.33 -0.49 7.64
N ILE A 34 -1.16 -1.76 8.03
CA ILE A 34 -1.76 -2.33 9.24
C ILE A 34 -1.45 -1.50 10.48
N HIS A 35 -0.25 -0.89 10.55
CA HIS A 35 0.17 -0.04 11.66
C HIS A 35 -0.78 1.16 11.91
N TYR A 36 -1.47 1.65 10.87
CA TYR A 36 -2.36 2.80 10.98
C TYR A 36 -3.80 2.44 11.34
N ILE A 37 -4.15 1.15 11.27
CA ILE A 37 -5.54 0.71 11.39
C ILE A 37 -5.72 -0.39 12.44
N THR A 38 -4.69 -0.71 13.22
CA THR A 38 -4.80 -1.57 14.40
C THR A 38 -4.80 -0.77 15.70
N ASP A 39 -5.54 -1.24 16.70
CA ASP A 39 -5.51 -0.70 18.05
C ASP A 39 -4.29 -1.19 18.86
N GLY A 40 -4.22 -0.79 20.13
CA GLY A 40 -3.15 -1.23 21.05
C GLY A 40 -3.17 -2.72 21.40
N ASN A 41 -4.23 -3.45 21.05
CA ASN A 41 -4.34 -4.90 21.22
C ASN A 41 -3.92 -5.66 19.96
N GLY A 42 -3.61 -4.97 18.86
CA GLY A 42 -3.28 -5.56 17.58
C GLY A 42 -4.50 -5.92 16.72
N GLU A 43 -5.69 -5.48 17.10
CA GLU A 43 -6.94 -5.75 16.39
C GLU A 43 -7.26 -4.63 15.40
N LEU A 44 -7.87 -4.95 14.26
CA LEU A 44 -8.28 -3.94 13.27
C LEU A 44 -9.35 -3.00 13.87
N ALA A 45 -8.99 -1.73 14.03
CA ALA A 45 -9.79 -0.68 14.65
C ALA A 45 -10.63 0.10 13.61
N ILE A 46 -11.15 -0.58 12.59
CA ILE A 46 -11.92 0.02 11.49
C ILE A 46 -13.18 -0.78 11.19
N ASN A 47 -14.24 -0.10 10.76
CA ASN A 47 -15.54 -0.71 10.43
C ASN A 47 -15.69 -1.07 8.94
N PHE A 48 -14.75 -0.62 8.10
CA PHE A 48 -14.72 -0.88 6.68
C PHE A 48 -13.31 -0.65 6.12
N LEU A 49 -12.81 -1.62 5.36
CA LEU A 49 -11.55 -1.52 4.62
C LEU A 49 -11.85 -1.55 3.12
N GLY A 50 -11.77 -0.41 2.46
CA GLY A 50 -11.88 -0.30 1.01
C GLY A 50 -10.59 -0.73 0.30
N ARG A 51 -10.72 -1.20 -0.94
CA ARG A 51 -9.62 -1.68 -1.78
C ARG A 51 -9.53 -0.90 -3.07
N PHE A 52 -8.33 -0.50 -3.45
CA PHE A 52 -8.12 0.32 -4.64
C PHE A 52 -8.53 -0.43 -5.93
N GLU A 53 -8.33 -1.75 -5.97
CA GLU A 53 -8.71 -2.62 -7.09
C GLU A 53 -10.23 -2.69 -7.31
N ARG A 54 -11.02 -2.22 -6.33
CA ARG A 54 -12.48 -2.15 -6.36
C ARG A 54 -12.98 -0.78 -5.92
N LEU A 55 -12.17 0.28 -6.12
CA LEU A 55 -12.37 1.59 -5.51
C LEU A 55 -13.76 2.18 -5.75
N ALA A 56 -14.28 2.11 -6.99
CA ALA A 56 -15.61 2.63 -7.31
C ALA A 56 -16.72 1.91 -6.52
N ARG A 57 -16.65 0.58 -6.45
CA ARG A 57 -17.61 -0.23 -5.70
C ARG A 57 -17.54 0.06 -4.19
N ASP A 58 -16.33 0.14 -3.65
CA ASP A 58 -16.15 0.38 -2.22
C ASP A 58 -16.55 1.81 -1.83
N PHE A 59 -16.37 2.77 -2.75
CA PHE A 59 -16.90 4.12 -2.61
C PHE A 59 -18.43 4.14 -2.57
N GLU A 60 -19.12 3.42 -3.45
CA GLU A 60 -20.59 3.33 -3.42
C GLU A 60 -21.11 2.80 -2.08
N ILE A 61 -20.43 1.81 -1.48
CA ILE A 61 -20.78 1.28 -0.17
C ILE A 61 -20.69 2.38 0.91
N ILE A 62 -19.60 3.14 0.92
CA ILE A 62 -19.42 4.24 1.89
C ILE A 62 -20.40 5.38 1.64
N ALA A 63 -20.60 5.79 0.38
CA ALA A 63 -21.55 6.83 0.02
C ALA A 63 -22.97 6.46 0.47
N GLY A 64 -23.37 5.20 0.26
CA GLY A 64 -24.65 4.67 0.75
C GLY A 64 -24.78 4.73 2.27
N LYS A 65 -23.73 4.33 3.02
CA LYS A 65 -23.71 4.43 4.50
C LYS A 65 -23.82 5.87 5.00
N LEU A 66 -23.30 6.84 4.25
CA LEU A 66 -23.31 8.26 4.60
C LEU A 66 -24.52 9.03 4.05
N GLY A 67 -25.39 8.38 3.25
CA GLY A 67 -26.51 9.05 2.58
C GLY A 67 -26.07 10.04 1.49
N ILE A 68 -24.85 9.90 0.99
CA ILE A 68 -24.28 10.75 -0.06
C ILE A 68 -24.64 10.17 -1.43
N ARG A 69 -25.13 11.03 -2.33
CA ARG A 69 -25.31 10.71 -3.75
C ARG A 69 -24.22 11.41 -4.55
N ALA A 70 -23.14 10.68 -4.81
CA ALA A 70 -22.01 11.16 -5.59
C ALA A 70 -21.43 10.01 -6.41
N GLU A 71 -20.75 10.36 -7.50
CA GLU A 71 -19.89 9.45 -8.25
C GLU A 71 -18.44 9.80 -7.96
N LEU A 72 -17.55 8.81 -7.94
CA LEU A 72 -16.13 9.03 -7.73
C LEU A 72 -15.42 9.28 -9.07
N PRO A 73 -15.03 10.53 -9.41
CA PRO A 73 -14.34 10.81 -10.66
C PRO A 73 -12.90 10.27 -10.64
N VAL A 74 -12.44 9.76 -11.78
CA VAL A 74 -11.04 9.37 -11.98
C VAL A 74 -10.29 10.52 -12.66
N LEU A 75 -9.64 11.37 -11.87
CA LEU A 75 -8.94 12.56 -12.38
C LEU A 75 -7.46 12.32 -12.67
N ASN A 76 -6.80 11.47 -11.86
CA ASN A 76 -5.37 11.19 -11.94
C ASN A 76 -5.17 9.72 -12.30
N SER A 77 -5.35 9.38 -13.58
CA SER A 77 -5.05 8.05 -14.10
C SER A 77 -3.77 8.07 -14.92
N THR A 78 -2.91 7.09 -14.68
CA THR A 78 -1.68 6.87 -15.43
C THR A 78 -1.62 5.41 -15.85
N ARG A 79 -1.10 5.14 -17.05
CA ARG A 79 -0.90 3.78 -17.53
C ARG A 79 0.49 3.32 -17.11
N HIS A 80 0.53 2.18 -16.42
CA HIS A 80 1.78 1.54 -16.00
C HIS A 80 1.71 0.04 -16.24
N ALA A 81 2.88 -0.58 -16.29
CA ALA A 81 3.00 -2.03 -16.28
C ALA A 81 2.38 -2.62 -15.01
N HIS A 82 1.99 -3.89 -15.07
CA HIS A 82 1.52 -4.60 -13.88
C HIS A 82 2.62 -4.57 -12.80
N TYR A 83 2.27 -4.24 -11.55
CA TYR A 83 3.25 -4.00 -10.49
C TYR A 83 4.24 -5.16 -10.30
N ALA A 84 3.80 -6.40 -10.53
CA ALA A 84 4.64 -7.58 -10.38
C ALA A 84 5.84 -7.59 -11.35
N GLN A 85 5.74 -6.85 -12.47
CA GLN A 85 6.81 -6.67 -13.45
C GLN A 85 7.88 -5.69 -12.99
N CYS A 86 7.60 -4.85 -11.99
CA CYS A 86 8.60 -3.94 -11.42
C CYS A 86 9.64 -4.69 -10.56
N TYR A 87 9.27 -5.88 -10.04
CA TYR A 87 10.10 -6.64 -9.11
C TYR A 87 11.01 -7.65 -9.82
N THR A 88 12.25 -7.71 -9.36
CA THR A 88 13.07 -8.94 -9.46
C THR A 88 12.63 -9.97 -8.42
N SER A 89 13.11 -11.20 -8.51
CA SER A 89 12.87 -12.22 -7.48
C SER A 89 13.37 -11.78 -6.10
N VAL A 90 14.53 -11.12 -6.05
CA VAL A 90 15.15 -10.64 -4.81
C VAL A 90 14.32 -9.52 -4.17
N THR A 91 13.94 -8.51 -4.93
CA THR A 91 13.20 -7.37 -4.39
C THR A 91 11.75 -7.72 -4.06
N ARG A 92 11.17 -8.70 -4.76
CA ARG A 92 9.87 -9.29 -4.38
C ARG A 92 9.94 -9.92 -3.00
N GLN A 93 10.98 -10.70 -2.72
CA GLN A 93 11.15 -11.34 -1.42
C GLN A 93 11.32 -10.30 -0.31
N ILE A 94 12.13 -9.26 -0.54
CA ILE A 94 12.30 -8.16 0.42
C ILE A 94 10.95 -7.49 0.73
N ALA A 95 10.16 -7.18 -0.29
CA ALA A 95 8.83 -6.60 -0.09
C ALA A 95 7.89 -7.56 0.65
N ALA A 96 7.92 -8.86 0.32
CA ALA A 96 7.14 -9.88 1.01
C ALA A 96 7.48 -9.96 2.50
N ASP A 97 8.77 -9.93 2.84
CA ASP A 97 9.24 -10.03 4.22
C ASP A 97 8.93 -8.76 5.02
N VAL A 98 9.06 -7.58 4.41
CA VAL A 98 8.81 -6.29 5.06
C VAL A 98 7.31 -6.07 5.30
N TYR A 99 6.48 -6.41 4.31
CA TYR A 99 5.04 -6.18 4.34
C TYR A 99 4.22 -7.45 4.65
N ALA A 100 4.83 -8.47 5.24
CA ALA A 100 4.18 -9.73 5.58
C ALA A 100 2.88 -9.53 6.39
N ALA A 101 2.90 -8.62 7.37
CA ALA A 101 1.73 -8.34 8.21
C ALA A 101 0.54 -7.78 7.40
N ASP A 102 0.79 -6.87 6.45
CA ASP A 102 -0.24 -6.36 5.54
C ASP A 102 -0.76 -7.45 4.61
N ILE A 103 0.16 -8.25 4.06
CA ILE A 103 -0.17 -9.35 3.13
C ILE A 103 -1.09 -10.35 3.83
N ASP A 104 -0.76 -10.74 5.05
CA ASP A 104 -1.53 -11.70 5.84
C ASP A 104 -2.87 -11.09 6.28
N ALA A 105 -2.86 -9.92 6.90
CA ALA A 105 -4.08 -9.29 7.44
C ALA A 105 -5.10 -8.94 6.36
N PHE A 106 -4.65 -8.60 5.15
CA PHE A 106 -5.53 -8.21 4.06
C PHE A 106 -5.73 -9.31 3.02
N GLY A 107 -5.17 -10.50 3.24
CA GLY A 107 -5.34 -11.68 2.38
C GLY A 107 -4.78 -11.50 0.97
N TYR A 108 -3.69 -10.75 0.82
CA TYR A 108 -3.00 -10.58 -0.46
C TYR A 108 -2.06 -11.74 -0.77
N ARG A 109 -1.74 -11.90 -2.06
CA ARG A 109 -0.62 -12.69 -2.55
C ARG A 109 -0.01 -12.01 -3.76
N PHE A 110 1.29 -12.19 -3.95
CA PHE A 110 1.95 -11.76 -5.19
C PHE A 110 1.34 -12.52 -6.37
N GLN A 111 0.98 -11.75 -7.41
CA GLN A 111 0.46 -12.26 -8.70
C GLN A 111 1.59 -12.44 -9.72
#